data_AF-A0A3N5UC19-F1
#
_entry.id   AF-A0A3N5UC19-F1
#
_cell.length_a   1.000
_cell.length_b   1.000
_cell.length_c   1.000
_cell.angle_alpha   90.00
_cell.angle_beta   90.00
_cell.angle_gamma   90.00
#
_symmetry.space_group_name_H-M   'P 1'
#
loop_
_entity.id
_entity.type
_entity.pdbx_description
1 polymer ?
#
loop_
_entity_poly.entity_id
_entity_poly.type
_entity_poly.pdbx_seq_one_letter_code
_entity_poly.pdbx_strand_id
1 'polypeptide(L)'
;MTTNDPQGGAIQPRRTTVAIATFFLVVIILMVIALFNAPTMGGPRVMASATTYLEEVRRTALPFLGAVALLATILGLVAARTVYREWPNPRRRHNLIMGYLFLSPYLVITLTFTVGVVLFALYISFNNYDIFTPPEWTGFDNYARAFRGFSNPAEKDFLQSLHNVLWYSLIVVPTQTALAILLAVLLNARIQFKQFFRTIFYAPSVTSSVVITLIFMWFYLKTGYINFFIAKFLGVFGLQWENINWLGDPRGLIQLIVEPFGVRI
;
A
#
# COMPACT_ATOMS: atom_id res chain seq x y z
N MET A 1 40.79 -38.82 -12.06
CA MET A 1 40.22 -39.95 -12.80
C MET A 1 38.75 -39.65 -13.04
N THR A 2 38.45 -39.26 -14.27
CA THR A 2 37.13 -38.88 -14.77
C THR A 2 36.27 -40.14 -14.92
N THR A 3 35.28 -40.34 -14.05
CA THR A 3 34.23 -41.32 -14.29
C THR A 3 33.15 -40.66 -15.14
N ASN A 4 33.20 -40.95 -16.43
CA ASN A 4 32.08 -40.86 -17.35
C ASN A 4 30.82 -41.47 -16.72
N ASP A 5 29.75 -40.68 -16.62
CA ASP A 5 28.40 -41.22 -16.67
C ASP A 5 27.77 -40.76 -17.99
N PRO A 6 27.57 -41.66 -18.96
CA PRO A 6 26.97 -41.34 -20.24
C PRO A 6 25.44 -41.33 -20.09
N GLN A 7 24.86 -40.18 -19.71
CA GLN A 7 23.41 -39.96 -19.76
C GLN A 7 23.11 -38.67 -20.52
N GLY A 8 23.48 -38.66 -21.80
CA GLY A 8 22.90 -37.74 -22.77
C GLY A 8 21.44 -38.11 -23.05
N GLY A 9 20.54 -37.12 -22.95
CA GLY A 9 19.48 -36.96 -23.95
C GLY A 9 18.16 -37.73 -23.81
N ALA A 10 17.90 -38.53 -22.77
CA ALA A 10 16.55 -39.05 -22.56
C ALA A 10 15.71 -38.04 -21.76
N ILE A 11 14.85 -37.28 -22.43
CA ILE A 11 13.83 -36.44 -21.79
C ILE A 11 13.02 -37.34 -20.85
N GLN A 12 13.21 -37.25 -19.52
CA GLN A 12 12.39 -38.01 -18.58
C GLN A 12 10.95 -37.49 -18.67
N PRO A 13 10.00 -38.26 -19.23
CA PRO A 13 8.69 -37.74 -19.61
C PRO A 13 7.94 -37.16 -18.41
N ARG A 14 8.09 -37.78 -17.23
CA ARG A 14 7.43 -37.35 -15.99
C ARG A 14 7.85 -35.95 -15.51
N ARG A 15 9.10 -35.53 -15.71
CA ARG A 15 9.57 -34.19 -15.30
C ARG A 15 8.94 -33.12 -16.19
N THR A 16 8.94 -33.39 -17.49
CA THR A 16 8.38 -32.50 -18.51
C THR A 16 6.88 -32.34 -18.33
N THR A 17 6.13 -33.44 -18.11
CA THR A 17 4.68 -33.38 -17.86
C THR A 17 4.34 -32.51 -16.66
N VAL A 18 5.08 -32.64 -15.55
CA VAL A 18 4.80 -31.89 -14.33
C VAL A 18 5.18 -30.42 -14.50
N ALA A 19 6.31 -30.11 -15.13
CA ALA A 19 6.68 -28.73 -15.42
C ALA A 19 5.64 -28.03 -16.32
N ILE A 20 5.12 -28.73 -17.33
CA ILE A 20 4.03 -28.24 -18.18
C ILE A 20 2.75 -28.05 -17.36
N ALA A 21 2.38 -29.00 -16.50
CA ALA A 21 1.23 -28.86 -15.62
C ALA A 21 1.36 -27.66 -14.67
N THR A 22 2.55 -27.43 -14.10
CA THR A 22 2.84 -26.25 -13.28
C THR A 22 2.71 -24.95 -14.07
N PHE A 23 3.24 -24.91 -15.29
CA PHE A 23 3.09 -23.74 -16.17
C PHE A 23 1.61 -23.37 -16.32
N PHE A 24 0.77 -24.32 -16.75
CA PHE A 24 -0.66 -24.06 -16.95
C PHE A 24 -1.38 -23.73 -15.64
N LEU A 25 -1.05 -24.41 -14.54
CA LEU A 25 -1.64 -24.13 -13.23
C LEU A 25 -1.38 -22.67 -12.81
N VAL A 26 -0.13 -22.21 -12.90
CA VAL A 26 0.25 -20.84 -12.53
C VAL A 26 -0.44 -19.82 -13.42
N VAL A 27 -0.46 -20.06 -14.73
CA VAL A 27 -1.14 -19.17 -15.69
C VAL A 27 -2.64 -19.10 -15.40
N ILE A 28 -3.30 -20.23 -15.19
CA ILE A 28 -4.74 -20.29 -14.89
C ILE A 28 -5.04 -19.54 -13.58
N ILE A 29 -4.28 -19.79 -12.51
CA ILE A 29 -4.50 -19.12 -11.22
C ILE A 29 -4.37 -17.61 -11.38
N LEU A 30 -3.31 -17.13 -12.03
CA LEU A 30 -3.10 -15.70 -12.24
C LEU A 30 -4.17 -15.08 -13.14
N MET A 31 -4.63 -15.78 -14.17
CA MET A 31 -5.71 -15.32 -15.04
C MET A 31 -7.06 -15.27 -14.32
N VAL A 32 -7.35 -16.23 -13.44
CA VAL A 32 -8.54 -16.20 -12.59
C VAL A 32 -8.48 -15.00 -11.64
N ILE A 33 -7.33 -14.75 -11.00
CA ILE A 33 -7.14 -13.59 -10.13
C ILE A 33 -7.28 -12.27 -10.90
N ALA A 34 -6.72 -12.21 -12.11
CA ALA A 34 -6.86 -11.06 -13.00
C ALA A 34 -8.33 -10.84 -13.36
N LEU A 35 -9.06 -11.92 -13.65
CA LEU A 35 -10.48 -11.85 -13.96
C LEU A 35 -11.26 -11.23 -12.79
N PHE A 36 -11.02 -11.65 -11.54
CA PHE A 36 -11.68 -11.06 -10.37
C PHE A 36 -11.33 -9.58 -10.13
N ASN A 37 -10.18 -9.11 -10.60
CA ASN A 37 -9.71 -7.73 -10.47
C ASN A 37 -9.84 -6.92 -11.78
N ALA A 38 -10.59 -7.44 -12.75
CA ALA A 38 -10.69 -6.82 -14.06
C ALA A 38 -11.35 -5.43 -13.95
N PRO A 39 -10.81 -4.41 -14.65
CA PRO A 39 -11.43 -3.10 -14.71
C PRO A 39 -12.76 -3.19 -15.47
N THR A 40 -13.87 -3.05 -14.75
CA THR A 40 -15.23 -3.05 -15.32
C THR A 40 -15.92 -1.73 -15.00
N MET A 41 -16.84 -1.28 -15.85
CA MET A 41 -17.70 -0.14 -15.50
C MET A 41 -18.45 -0.45 -14.20
N GLY A 42 -18.52 0.52 -13.30
CA GLY A 42 -19.20 0.35 -12.02
C GLY A 42 -20.71 0.27 -12.21
N GLY A 43 -21.37 -0.59 -11.44
CA GLY A 43 -22.82 -0.60 -11.37
C GLY A 43 -23.40 -1.94 -10.89
N PRO A 44 -24.58 -1.94 -10.23
CA PRO A 44 -25.24 -3.16 -9.79
C PRO A 44 -25.54 -4.15 -10.93
N ARG A 45 -25.67 -3.65 -12.17
CA ARG A 45 -26.00 -4.45 -13.35
C ARG A 45 -24.85 -5.33 -13.82
N VAL A 46 -23.60 -4.90 -13.62
CA VAL A 46 -22.42 -5.65 -14.07
C VAL A 46 -22.23 -6.94 -13.28
N MET A 47 -22.57 -6.91 -11.98
CA MET A 47 -22.50 -8.07 -11.09
C MET A 47 -23.83 -8.86 -11.03
N ALA A 48 -24.82 -8.52 -11.86
CA ALA A 48 -26.13 -9.17 -11.82
C ALA A 48 -26.08 -10.64 -12.26
N SER A 49 -25.14 -11.01 -13.14
CA SER A 49 -24.91 -12.38 -13.55
C SER A 49 -23.48 -12.57 -14.05
N ALA A 50 -22.98 -13.81 -14.01
CA ALA A 50 -21.65 -14.13 -14.52
C ALA A 50 -21.51 -13.83 -16.02
N THR A 51 -22.57 -14.00 -16.81
CA THR A 51 -22.54 -13.73 -18.25
C THR A 51 -22.41 -12.24 -18.53
N THR A 52 -23.17 -11.40 -17.80
CA THR A 52 -23.09 -9.95 -17.94
C THR A 52 -21.71 -9.43 -17.52
N TYR A 53 -21.15 -9.99 -16.43
CA TYR A 53 -19.80 -9.67 -16.00
C TYR A 53 -18.75 -10.00 -17.08
N LEU A 54 -18.79 -11.21 -17.63
CA LEU A 54 -17.84 -11.64 -18.65
C LEU A 54 -17.97 -10.82 -19.95
N GLU A 55 -19.18 -10.42 -20.32
CA GLU A 55 -19.39 -9.55 -21.48
C GLU A 55 -18.80 -8.16 -21.25
N GLU A 56 -18.96 -7.62 -20.03
CA GLU A 56 -18.38 -6.34 -19.65
C GLU A 56 -16.86 -6.38 -19.61
N VAL A 57 -16.27 -7.40 -18.97
CA VAL A 57 -14.82 -7.66 -18.96
C VAL A 57 -14.27 -7.75 -20.38
N ARG A 58 -14.99 -8.44 -21.28
CA ARG A 58 -14.58 -8.53 -22.69
C ARG A 58 -14.58 -7.17 -23.39
N ARG A 59 -15.41 -6.22 -22.97
CA ARG A 59 -15.45 -4.87 -23.56
C ARG A 59 -14.39 -3.94 -22.98
N THR A 60 -14.08 -4.07 -21.69
CA THR A 60 -13.31 -3.06 -20.94
C THR A 60 -11.92 -3.53 -20.50
N ALA A 61 -11.75 -4.82 -20.22
CA ALA A 61 -10.56 -5.36 -19.56
C ALA A 61 -9.66 -6.22 -20.45
N LEU A 62 -9.96 -6.40 -21.74
CA LEU A 62 -9.09 -7.14 -22.67
C LEU A 62 -7.61 -6.72 -22.64
N PRO A 63 -7.25 -5.43 -22.76
CA PRO A 63 -5.86 -4.98 -22.64
C PRO A 63 -5.23 -5.31 -21.28
N PHE A 64 -5.98 -5.17 -20.18
CA PHE A 64 -5.52 -5.55 -18.84
C PHE A 64 -5.25 -7.06 -18.75
N LEU A 65 -6.20 -7.89 -19.18
CA LEU A 65 -6.06 -9.34 -19.20
C LEU A 65 -4.90 -9.79 -20.12
N GLY A 66 -4.67 -9.09 -21.23
CA GLY A 66 -3.53 -9.34 -22.11
C GLY A 66 -2.19 -9.07 -21.42
N ALA A 67 -2.06 -7.92 -20.73
CA ALA A 67 -0.86 -7.59 -19.96
C ALA A 67 -0.60 -8.60 -18.83
N VAL A 68 -1.65 -8.99 -18.10
CA VAL A 68 -1.53 -10.00 -17.04
C VAL A 68 -1.23 -11.38 -17.62
N ALA A 69 -1.78 -11.75 -18.79
CA ALA A 69 -1.47 -13.01 -19.46
C ALA A 69 0.01 -13.12 -19.84
N LEU A 70 0.63 -12.03 -20.31
CA LEU A 70 2.07 -11.99 -20.58
C LEU A 70 2.89 -12.19 -19.30
N LEU A 71 2.54 -11.47 -18.23
CA LEU A 71 3.20 -11.61 -16.93
C LEU A 71 3.02 -13.02 -16.35
N ALA A 72 1.81 -13.57 -16.44
CA ALA A 72 1.48 -14.91 -16.00
C ALA A 72 2.25 -15.98 -16.79
N THR A 73 2.44 -15.77 -18.09
CA THR A 73 3.26 -16.65 -18.93
C THR A 73 4.73 -16.63 -18.49
N ILE A 74 5.30 -15.46 -18.24
CA ILE A 74 6.68 -15.32 -17.75
C ILE A 74 6.84 -16.02 -16.39
N LEU A 75 5.94 -15.76 -15.45
CA LEU A 75 5.96 -16.38 -14.12
C LEU A 75 5.72 -17.89 -14.19
N GLY A 76 4.82 -18.34 -15.05
CA GLY A 76 4.57 -19.75 -15.32
C GLY A 76 5.80 -20.46 -15.87
N LEU A 77 6.55 -19.83 -16.79
CA LEU A 77 7.81 -20.38 -17.32
C LEU A 77 8.89 -20.48 -16.23
N VAL A 78 9.00 -19.46 -15.38
CA VAL A 78 9.92 -19.47 -14.24
C VAL A 78 9.56 -20.61 -13.28
N ALA A 79 8.27 -20.73 -12.91
CA ALA A 79 7.78 -21.79 -12.04
C ALA A 79 8.01 -23.19 -12.65
N ALA A 80 7.68 -23.38 -13.92
CA ALA A 80 7.91 -24.63 -14.64
C ALA A 80 9.40 -25.00 -14.68
N ARG A 81 10.28 -24.02 -14.90
CA ARG A 81 11.74 -24.21 -14.86
C ARG A 81 12.23 -24.62 -13.47
N THR A 82 11.71 -24.01 -12.41
CA THR A 82 12.05 -24.40 -11.03
C THR A 82 11.60 -25.82 -10.71
N VAL A 83 10.36 -26.19 -11.07
CA VAL A 83 9.83 -27.54 -10.87
C VAL A 83 10.62 -28.55 -11.68
N TYR A 84 10.91 -28.28 -12.94
CA TYR A 84 11.71 -29.17 -13.80
C TYR A 84 13.09 -29.49 -13.18
N ARG A 85 13.75 -28.47 -12.62
CA ARG A 85 15.07 -28.60 -11.98
C ARG A 85 15.03 -29.43 -10.70
N GLU A 86 13.98 -29.28 -9.90
CA GLU A 86 13.93 -29.83 -8.53
C GLU A 86 13.15 -31.15 -8.42
N TRP A 87 12.33 -31.49 -9.43
CA TRP A 87 11.60 -32.76 -9.54
C TRP A 87 12.43 -34.06 -9.44
N PRO A 88 13.70 -34.12 -9.90
CA PRO A 88 14.53 -35.33 -9.81
C PRO A 88 14.78 -35.77 -8.37
N ASN A 89 14.87 -34.81 -7.44
CA ASN A 89 15.27 -35.07 -6.08
C ASN A 89 14.04 -35.20 -5.17
N PRO A 90 13.75 -36.39 -4.62
CA PRO A 90 12.52 -36.64 -3.86
C PRO A 90 12.40 -35.76 -2.62
N ARG A 91 13.52 -35.44 -1.95
CA ARG A 91 13.53 -34.55 -0.77
C ARG A 91 13.21 -33.11 -1.17
N ARG A 92 13.83 -32.60 -2.24
CA ARG A 92 13.60 -31.22 -2.71
C ARG A 92 12.18 -31.05 -3.25
N ARG A 93 11.66 -32.03 -3.99
CA ARG A 93 10.26 -32.06 -4.43
C ARG A 93 9.28 -32.00 -3.25
N HIS A 94 9.49 -32.84 -2.24
CA HIS A 94 8.63 -32.84 -1.05
C HIS A 94 8.65 -31.48 -0.37
N ASN A 95 9.83 -30.90 -0.16
CA ASN A 95 9.98 -29.58 0.46
C ASN A 95 9.30 -28.48 -0.35
N LEU A 96 9.39 -28.51 -1.69
CA LEU A 96 8.70 -27.54 -2.56
C LEU A 96 7.19 -27.64 -2.43
N ILE A 97 6.63 -28.85 -2.54
CA ILE A 97 5.18 -29.06 -2.48
C ILE A 97 4.65 -28.63 -1.11
N MET A 98 5.30 -29.08 -0.02
CA MET A 98 4.87 -28.73 1.33
C MET A 98 5.01 -27.24 1.61
N GLY A 99 6.09 -26.61 1.14
CA GLY A 99 6.32 -25.17 1.29
C GLY A 99 5.24 -24.34 0.60
N TYR A 100 4.95 -24.64 -0.68
CA TYR A 100 3.92 -23.91 -1.42
C TYR A 100 2.49 -24.23 -0.96
N LEU A 101 2.22 -25.45 -0.50
CA LEU A 101 0.92 -25.80 0.07
C LEU A 101 0.65 -25.07 1.39
N PHE A 102 1.68 -24.92 2.23
CA PHE A 102 1.57 -24.12 3.46
C PHE A 102 1.41 -22.63 3.16
N LEU A 103 2.07 -22.13 2.11
CA LEU A 103 1.99 -20.73 1.70
C LEU A 103 0.75 -20.40 0.87
N SER A 104 0.06 -21.39 0.29
CA SER A 104 -1.03 -21.18 -0.66
C SER A 104 -2.19 -20.31 -0.13
N PRO A 105 -2.70 -20.45 1.11
CA PRO A 105 -3.78 -19.58 1.57
C PRO A 105 -3.34 -18.11 1.63
N TYR A 106 -2.11 -17.84 2.09
CA TYR A 106 -1.56 -16.50 2.11
C TYR A 106 -1.36 -15.96 0.68
N LEU A 107 -0.76 -16.77 -0.21
CA LEU A 107 -0.56 -16.36 -1.61
C LEU A 107 -1.87 -16.03 -2.32
N VAL A 108 -2.93 -16.82 -2.12
CA VAL A 108 -4.23 -16.55 -2.75
C VAL A 108 -4.77 -15.19 -2.30
N ILE A 109 -4.72 -14.90 -0.99
CA ILE A 109 -5.20 -13.63 -0.44
C ILE A 109 -4.35 -12.47 -0.96
N THR A 110 -3.01 -12.55 -0.84
CA THR A 110 -2.10 -11.48 -1.25
C THR A 110 -2.14 -11.24 -2.76
N LEU A 111 -2.17 -12.29 -3.58
CA LEU A 111 -2.25 -12.13 -5.03
C LEU A 111 -3.58 -11.51 -5.45
N THR A 112 -4.68 -11.87 -4.78
CA THR A 112 -6.01 -11.35 -5.13
C THR A 112 -6.22 -9.92 -4.66
N PHE A 113 -5.97 -9.65 -3.38
CA PHE A 113 -6.37 -8.38 -2.75
C PHE A 113 -5.25 -7.35 -2.62
N THR A 114 -4.00 -7.75 -2.84
CA THR A 114 -2.85 -6.81 -2.81
C THR A 114 -2.28 -6.65 -4.20
N VAL A 115 -1.73 -7.72 -4.78
CA VAL A 115 -1.08 -7.64 -6.09
C VAL A 115 -2.10 -7.35 -7.19
N GLY A 116 -3.25 -8.03 -7.18
CA GLY A 116 -4.35 -7.81 -8.13
C GLY A 116 -4.84 -6.36 -8.11
N VAL A 117 -5.09 -5.82 -6.93
CA VAL A 117 -5.52 -4.41 -6.75
C VAL A 117 -4.44 -3.43 -7.21
N VAL A 118 -3.17 -3.69 -6.92
CA VAL A 118 -2.05 -2.85 -7.38
C VAL A 118 -1.92 -2.89 -8.91
N LEU A 119 -2.02 -4.07 -9.53
CA LEU A 119 -2.00 -4.20 -10.99
C LEU A 119 -3.18 -3.48 -11.63
N PHE A 120 -4.36 -3.57 -11.03
CA PHE A 120 -5.54 -2.81 -11.46
C PHE A 120 -5.30 -1.30 -11.34
N ALA A 121 -4.80 -0.80 -10.21
CA ALA A 121 -4.48 0.61 -9.99
C ALA A 121 -3.42 1.13 -10.97
N LEU A 122 -2.40 0.32 -11.24
CA LEU A 122 -1.38 0.62 -12.23
C LEU A 122 -1.93 0.61 -13.66
N TYR A 123 -2.87 -0.27 -13.98
CA TYR A 123 -3.51 -0.28 -15.29
C TYR A 123 -4.35 0.99 -15.49
N ILE A 124 -5.22 1.33 -14.55
CA ILE A 124 -6.08 2.52 -14.67
C ILE A 124 -5.25 3.82 -14.65
N SER A 125 -4.05 3.85 -14.08
CA SER A 125 -3.21 5.06 -14.11
C SER A 125 -2.71 5.43 -15.51
N PHE A 126 -2.74 4.50 -16.48
CA PHE A 126 -2.46 4.77 -17.91
C PHE A 126 -3.73 4.97 -18.76
N ASN A 127 -4.91 4.93 -18.14
CA ASN A 127 -6.19 5.08 -18.82
C ASN A 127 -6.95 6.30 -18.29
N ASN A 128 -7.76 6.92 -19.13
CA ASN A 128 -8.81 7.80 -18.66
C ASN A 128 -9.97 6.91 -18.19
N TYR A 129 -10.20 6.86 -16.89
CA TYR A 129 -11.16 5.96 -16.27
C TYR A 129 -12.00 6.73 -15.24
N ASP A 130 -13.32 6.76 -15.45
CA ASP A 130 -14.26 7.47 -14.60
C ASP A 130 -15.38 6.57 -14.05
N ILE A 131 -15.18 5.23 -14.05
CA ILE A 131 -16.12 4.19 -13.60
C ILE A 131 -17.38 4.07 -14.47
N PHE A 132 -17.81 5.14 -15.14
CA PHE A 132 -19.04 5.18 -15.93
C PHE A 132 -18.80 4.96 -17.43
N THR A 133 -17.60 5.25 -17.92
CA THR A 133 -17.20 5.08 -19.31
C THR A 133 -16.18 3.93 -19.46
N PRO A 134 -16.10 3.31 -20.65
CA PRO A 134 -15.02 2.38 -20.93
C PRO A 134 -13.65 3.04 -20.77
N PRO A 135 -12.66 2.36 -20.18
CA PRO A 135 -11.32 2.91 -20.02
C PRO A 135 -10.71 3.24 -21.39
N GLU A 136 -10.32 4.49 -21.59
CA GLU A 136 -9.62 4.93 -22.79
C GLU A 136 -8.11 4.99 -22.52
N TRP A 137 -7.30 4.33 -23.35
CA TRP A 137 -5.85 4.34 -23.18
C TRP A 137 -5.27 5.73 -23.50
N THR A 138 -4.76 6.42 -22.48
CA THR A 138 -4.15 7.76 -22.61
C THR A 138 -2.63 7.74 -22.45
N GLY A 139 -2.04 6.57 -22.19
CA GLY A 139 -0.62 6.41 -21.99
C GLY A 139 -0.12 7.23 -20.81
N PHE A 140 0.85 8.12 -21.04
CA PHE A 140 1.47 8.94 -19.99
C PHE A 140 0.79 10.29 -19.74
N ASP A 141 -0.31 10.61 -20.43
CA ASP A 141 -0.95 11.93 -20.28
C ASP A 141 -1.45 12.20 -18.85
N ASN A 142 -1.93 11.18 -18.14
CA ASN A 142 -2.29 11.28 -16.72
C ASN A 142 -1.12 11.77 -15.85
N TYR A 143 0.08 11.25 -16.09
CA TYR A 143 1.29 11.67 -15.39
C TYR A 143 1.74 13.06 -15.82
N ALA A 144 1.69 13.36 -17.13
CA ALA A 144 2.00 14.69 -17.63
C ALA A 144 1.09 15.73 -16.97
N ARG A 145 -0.23 15.49 -16.91
CA ARG A 145 -1.21 16.33 -16.19
C ARG A 145 -0.88 16.47 -14.71
N ALA A 146 -0.57 15.38 -14.01
CA ALA A 146 -0.20 15.44 -12.60
C ALA A 146 1.02 16.36 -12.34
N PHE A 147 2.00 16.38 -13.25
CA PHE A 147 3.20 17.19 -13.13
C PHE A 147 3.12 18.56 -13.82
N ARG A 148 2.00 18.92 -14.48
CA ARG A 148 1.81 20.26 -15.08
C ARG A 148 1.84 21.38 -14.06
N GLY A 149 1.61 21.10 -12.78
CA GLY A 149 1.75 22.07 -11.68
C GLY A 149 3.14 22.72 -11.59
N PHE A 150 4.19 22.13 -12.18
CA PHE A 150 5.50 22.80 -12.31
C PHE A 150 5.46 24.01 -13.26
N SER A 151 4.58 23.99 -14.25
CA SER A 151 4.47 25.03 -15.30
C SER A 151 3.22 25.89 -15.15
N ASN A 152 2.13 25.35 -14.58
CA ASN A 152 0.85 26.04 -14.41
C ASN A 152 0.42 26.05 -12.93
N PRO A 153 0.39 27.22 -12.25
CA PRO A 153 -0.04 27.33 -10.85
C PRO A 153 -1.47 26.87 -10.57
N ALA A 154 -2.34 26.79 -11.59
CA ALA A 154 -3.72 26.34 -11.44
C ALA A 154 -3.85 24.80 -11.25
N GLU A 155 -2.81 24.02 -11.57
CA GLU A 155 -2.79 22.55 -11.48
C GLU A 155 -1.79 22.05 -10.40
N LYS A 156 -1.61 22.83 -9.32
CA LYS A 156 -0.58 22.58 -8.30
C LYS A 156 -0.97 21.55 -7.23
N ASP A 157 -2.22 21.07 -7.22
CA ASP A 157 -2.76 20.26 -6.12
C ASP A 157 -1.99 18.96 -5.89
N PHE A 158 -1.56 18.29 -6.96
CA PHE A 158 -0.73 17.09 -6.88
C PHE A 158 0.64 17.38 -6.25
N LEU A 159 1.33 18.42 -6.72
CA LEU A 159 2.63 18.83 -6.19
C LEU A 159 2.53 19.29 -4.74
N GLN A 160 1.48 20.04 -4.39
CA GLN A 160 1.23 20.50 -3.03
C GLN A 160 0.99 19.30 -2.11
N SER A 161 0.19 18.32 -2.54
CA SER A 161 -0.07 17.10 -1.77
C SER A 161 1.21 16.29 -1.57
N LEU A 162 2.03 16.14 -2.61
CA LEU A 162 3.31 15.46 -2.55
C LEU A 162 4.28 16.17 -1.59
N HIS A 163 4.39 17.49 -1.69
CA HIS A 163 5.18 18.33 -0.80
C HIS A 163 4.75 18.16 0.66
N ASN A 164 3.44 18.21 0.93
CA ASN A 164 2.90 18.06 2.28
C ASN A 164 3.20 16.68 2.86
N VAL A 165 3.05 15.61 2.08
CA VAL A 165 3.36 14.23 2.53
C VAL A 165 4.86 14.06 2.77
N LEU A 166 5.72 14.61 1.92
CA LEU A 166 7.17 14.56 2.11
C LEU A 166 7.61 15.32 3.36
N TRP A 167 7.13 16.54 3.55
CA TRP A 167 7.40 17.33 4.75
C TRP A 167 6.88 16.66 6.02
N TYR A 168 5.65 16.15 5.98
CA TYR A 168 5.07 15.40 7.08
C TYR A 168 5.94 14.18 7.42
N SER A 169 6.31 13.37 6.44
CA SER A 169 7.13 12.18 6.64
C SER A 169 8.51 12.51 7.21
N LEU A 170 9.17 13.54 6.66
CA LEU A 170 10.51 13.95 7.06
C LEU A 170 10.57 14.44 8.52
N ILE A 171 9.50 15.05 9.03
CA ILE A 171 9.43 15.53 10.41
C ILE A 171 8.92 14.43 11.34
N VAL A 172 7.79 13.80 10.98
CA VAL A 172 7.08 12.88 11.88
C VAL A 172 7.82 11.57 12.04
N VAL A 173 8.35 10.97 10.97
CA VAL A 173 8.99 9.65 11.05
C VAL A 173 10.25 9.68 11.94
N PRO A 174 11.21 10.61 11.76
CA PRO A 174 12.37 10.68 12.64
C PRO A 174 12.01 11.04 14.08
N THR A 175 11.10 11.99 14.28
CA THR A 175 10.66 12.40 15.62
C THR A 175 9.98 11.26 16.37
N GLN A 176 9.06 10.56 15.71
CA GLN A 176 8.37 9.40 16.27
C GLN A 176 9.36 8.27 16.58
N THR A 177 10.33 8.02 15.70
CA THR A 177 11.35 6.99 15.91
C THR A 177 12.26 7.34 17.09
N ALA A 178 12.72 8.59 17.17
CA ALA A 178 13.55 9.07 18.27
C ALA A 178 12.82 8.99 19.62
N LEU A 179 11.55 9.42 19.68
CA LEU A 179 10.70 9.29 20.85
C LEU A 179 10.46 7.82 21.23
N ALA A 180 10.20 6.95 20.25
CA ALA A 180 10.01 5.52 20.50
C ALA A 180 11.26 4.88 21.10
N ILE A 181 12.45 5.20 20.58
CA ILE A 181 13.73 4.72 21.13
C ILE A 181 13.96 5.27 22.53
N LEU A 182 13.74 6.58 22.75
CA LEU A 182 13.89 7.22 24.05
C LEU A 182 13.01 6.54 25.11
N LEU A 183 11.74 6.33 24.79
CA LEU A 183 10.78 5.66 25.68
C LEU A 183 11.13 4.18 25.87
N ALA A 184 11.61 3.49 24.84
CA ALA A 184 12.06 2.11 24.95
C ALA A 184 13.26 1.97 25.92
N VAL A 185 14.23 2.88 25.85
CA VAL A 185 15.38 2.92 26.79
C VAL A 185 14.90 3.24 28.20
N LEU A 186 14.01 4.21 28.37
CA LEU A 186 13.45 4.58 29.67
C LEU A 186 12.71 3.41 30.34
N LEU A 187 11.90 2.67 29.57
CA LEU A 187 11.19 1.48 30.04
C LEU A 187 12.09 0.26 30.25
N ASN A 188 13.30 0.28 29.70
CA ASN A 188 14.30 -0.77 29.93
C ASN A 188 15.05 -0.59 31.25
N ALA A 189 15.10 0.63 31.81
CA ALA A 189 15.69 0.88 33.12
C ALA A 189 14.96 0.12 34.25
N ARG A 190 15.65 -0.11 35.38
CA ARG A 190 15.07 -0.72 36.58
C ARG A 190 14.14 0.26 37.29
N ILE A 191 12.96 0.51 36.71
CA ILE A 191 11.90 1.34 37.29
C ILE A 191 11.01 0.51 38.23
N GLN A 192 10.77 1.03 39.43
CA GLN A 192 9.72 0.53 40.32
C GLN A 192 8.38 0.90 39.67
N PHE A 193 7.45 -0.05 39.51
CA PHE A 193 6.18 0.06 38.75
C PHE A 193 6.23 -0.07 37.22
N LYS A 194 7.21 -0.80 36.65
CA LYS A 194 7.32 -1.07 35.19
C LYS A 194 6.00 -1.51 34.51
N GLN A 195 5.18 -2.33 35.18
CA GLN A 195 3.93 -2.83 34.63
C GLN A 195 2.90 -1.71 34.41
N PHE A 196 2.77 -0.78 35.36
CA PHE A 196 1.84 0.35 35.25
C PHE A 196 2.20 1.29 34.10
N PHE A 197 3.49 1.67 34.00
CA PHE A 197 3.98 2.52 32.92
C PHE A 197 3.80 1.87 31.54
N ARG A 198 4.04 0.56 31.42
CA ARG A 198 3.76 -0.18 30.18
C ARG A 198 2.28 -0.13 29.81
N THR A 199 1.37 -0.35 30.76
CA THR A 199 -0.07 -0.31 30.48
C THR A 199 -0.52 1.04 29.94
N ILE A 200 -0.11 2.15 30.57
CA ILE A 200 -0.46 3.49 30.08
C ILE A 200 0.11 3.75 28.69
N PHE A 201 1.37 3.35 28.45
CA PHE A 201 2.01 3.53 27.16
C PHE A 201 1.31 2.74 26.03
N TYR A 202 0.82 1.54 26.32
CA TYR A 202 0.10 0.72 25.34
C TYR A 202 -1.40 1.05 25.23
N ALA A 203 -1.99 1.75 26.20
CA ALA A 203 -3.42 2.07 26.19
C ALA A 203 -3.91 2.79 24.92
N PRO A 204 -3.17 3.77 24.35
CA PRO A 204 -3.56 4.41 23.09
C PRO A 204 -3.61 3.45 21.90
N SER A 205 -2.72 2.44 21.85
CA SER A 205 -2.68 1.49 20.72
C SER A 205 -3.88 0.56 20.64
N VAL A 206 -4.61 0.39 21.75
CA VAL A 206 -5.84 -0.42 21.81
C VAL A 206 -7.07 0.47 21.62
N THR A 207 -6.91 1.79 21.73
CA THR A 207 -8.01 2.75 21.57
C THR A 207 -8.31 2.95 20.09
N SER A 208 -9.60 3.04 19.74
CA SER A 208 -10.01 3.31 18.36
C SER A 208 -9.44 4.64 17.85
N SER A 209 -8.91 4.63 16.63
CA SER A 209 -8.40 5.84 15.98
C SER A 209 -9.45 6.95 15.91
N VAL A 210 -10.72 6.60 15.74
CA VAL A 210 -11.84 7.56 15.72
C VAL A 210 -11.95 8.29 17.07
N VAL A 211 -11.83 7.57 18.18
CA VAL A 211 -11.91 8.15 19.53
C VAL A 211 -10.72 9.08 19.78
N ILE A 212 -9.52 8.64 19.42
CA ILE A 212 -8.31 9.48 19.52
C ILE A 212 -8.50 10.77 18.72
N THR A 213 -8.97 10.68 17.48
CA THR A 213 -9.24 11.84 16.62
C THR A 213 -10.25 12.80 17.26
N LEU A 214 -11.35 12.32 17.84
CA LEU A 214 -12.34 13.17 18.50
C LEU A 214 -11.76 13.91 19.72
N ILE A 215 -10.98 13.21 20.54
CA ILE A 215 -10.31 13.81 21.69
C ILE A 215 -9.38 14.95 21.23
N PHE A 216 -8.51 14.67 20.25
CA PHE A 216 -7.60 15.68 19.73
C PHE A 216 -8.36 16.83 19.03
N MET A 217 -9.46 16.56 18.33
CA MET A 217 -10.30 17.60 17.74
C MET A 217 -10.77 18.59 18.81
N TRP A 218 -11.26 18.11 19.96
CA TRP A 218 -11.66 18.98 21.08
C TRP A 218 -10.50 19.77 21.68
N PHE A 219 -9.32 19.15 21.76
CA PHE A 219 -8.10 19.86 22.17
C PHE A 219 -7.74 21.00 21.24
N TYR A 220 -7.87 20.80 19.92
CA TYR A 220 -7.47 21.73 18.85
C TYR A 220 -8.55 22.73 18.42
N LEU A 221 -9.75 22.69 19.01
CA LEU A 221 -10.75 23.74 18.78
C LEU A 221 -10.18 25.12 19.16
N LYS A 222 -10.70 26.18 18.54
CA LYS A 222 -10.29 27.56 18.87
C LYS A 222 -10.50 27.88 20.37
N THR A 223 -11.55 27.32 20.98
CA THR A 223 -11.83 27.39 22.42
C THR A 223 -11.38 26.14 23.19
N GLY A 224 -10.59 25.28 22.55
CA GLY A 224 -10.13 24.02 23.09
C GLY A 224 -9.09 24.19 24.19
N TYR A 225 -8.81 23.07 24.87
CA TYR A 225 -7.92 23.05 26.02
C TYR A 225 -6.49 23.49 25.69
N ILE A 226 -5.99 23.24 24.47
CA ILE A 226 -4.63 23.64 24.08
C ILE A 226 -4.50 25.17 24.13
N ASN A 227 -5.43 25.90 23.51
CA ASN A 227 -5.43 27.36 23.55
C ASN A 227 -5.61 27.89 24.97
N PHE A 228 -6.48 27.26 25.77
CA PHE A 228 -6.66 27.64 27.18
C PHE A 228 -5.36 27.47 28.00
N PHE A 229 -4.68 26.33 27.86
CA PHE A 229 -3.43 26.06 28.56
C PHE A 229 -2.31 26.99 28.12
N ILE A 230 -2.16 27.23 26.81
CA ILE A 230 -1.15 28.14 26.27
C ILE A 230 -1.41 29.57 26.73
N ALA A 231 -2.65 30.06 26.62
CA ALA A 231 -3.00 31.40 27.05
C ALA A 231 -2.76 31.61 28.55
N LYS A 232 -3.08 30.62 29.38
CA LYS A 232 -2.82 30.70 30.82
C LYS A 232 -1.32 30.67 31.12
N PHE A 233 -0.56 29.79 30.47
CA PHE A 233 0.88 29.67 30.66
C PHE A 233 1.61 30.95 30.23
N LEU A 234 1.32 31.48 29.04
CA LEU A 234 1.90 32.71 28.52
C LEU A 234 1.41 33.95 29.29
N GLY A 235 0.19 33.92 29.81
CA GLY A 235 -0.34 34.95 30.70
C GLY A 235 0.45 35.08 32.00
N VAL A 236 1.09 34.02 32.50
CA VAL A 236 2.02 34.10 33.65
C VAL A 236 3.25 34.95 33.31
N PHE A 237 3.65 35.01 32.04
CA PHE A 237 4.77 35.80 31.54
C PHE A 237 4.34 37.16 30.97
N GLY A 238 3.07 37.54 31.12
CA GLY A 238 2.53 38.82 30.63
C GLY A 238 2.34 38.90 29.11
N LEU A 239 2.45 37.78 28.38
CA LEU A 239 2.27 37.73 26.94
C LEU A 239 0.81 37.49 26.59
N GLN A 240 0.26 38.30 25.66
CA GLN A 240 -1.10 38.13 25.15
C GLN A 240 -1.11 37.06 24.05
N TRP A 241 -1.82 35.96 24.29
CA TRP A 241 -2.00 34.89 23.31
C TRP A 241 -3.34 35.05 22.59
N GLU A 242 -3.31 35.18 21.27
CA GLU A 242 -4.51 35.09 20.45
C GLU A 242 -4.82 33.62 20.15
N ASN A 243 -6.07 33.20 20.38
CA ASN A 243 -6.47 31.81 20.19
C ASN A 243 -6.35 31.40 18.72
N ILE A 244 -5.40 30.51 18.43
CA ILE A 244 -5.13 29.98 17.09
C ILE A 244 -6.25 29.01 16.68
N ASN A 245 -6.68 29.11 15.41
CA ASN A 245 -7.57 28.13 14.81
C ASN A 245 -6.76 26.96 14.19
N TRP A 246 -6.33 26.03 15.05
CA TRP A 246 -5.45 24.92 14.67
C TRP A 246 -5.98 24.03 13.54
N LEU A 247 -7.31 23.88 13.43
CA LEU A 247 -7.95 22.99 12.46
C LEU A 247 -8.35 23.70 11.16
N GLY A 248 -8.57 25.01 11.20
CA GLY A 248 -9.13 25.77 10.08
C GLY A 248 -8.13 26.64 9.33
N ASP A 249 -6.87 26.73 9.78
CA ASP A 249 -5.86 27.55 9.11
C ASP A 249 -4.85 26.69 8.31
N PRO A 250 -4.79 26.87 6.97
CA PRO A 250 -3.94 26.06 6.09
C PRO A 250 -2.47 26.50 6.02
N ARG A 251 -2.05 27.56 6.72
CA ARG A 251 -0.67 28.11 6.68
C ARG A 251 0.41 27.16 7.24
N GLY A 252 0.00 26.16 8.02
CA GLY A 252 0.90 25.14 8.55
C GLY A 252 1.40 25.45 9.96
N LEU A 253 1.67 24.40 10.73
CA LEU A 253 1.85 24.45 12.18
C LEU A 253 3.00 25.37 12.63
N ILE A 254 4.09 25.43 11.88
CA ILE A 254 5.24 26.30 12.19
C ILE A 254 4.88 27.77 12.00
N GLN A 255 4.21 28.13 10.90
CA GLN A 255 3.77 29.51 10.66
C GLN A 255 2.78 29.96 11.73
N LEU A 256 1.82 29.09 12.09
CA LEU A 256 0.84 29.39 13.13
C LEU A 256 1.45 29.61 14.51
N ILE A 257 2.50 28.86 14.87
CA ILE A 257 3.17 29.02 16.17
C ILE A 257 4.03 30.28 16.20
N VAL A 258 4.60 30.69 15.08
CA VAL A 258 5.60 31.77 15.00
C VAL A 258 4.96 33.16 14.80
N GLU A 259 3.81 33.24 14.13
CA GLU A 259 3.07 34.48 13.88
C GLU A 259 2.64 35.24 15.17
N PRO A 260 2.17 34.56 16.25
CA PRO A 260 1.89 35.21 17.55
C PRO A 260 3.11 35.86 18.22
N PHE A 261 4.33 35.46 17.85
CA PHE A 261 5.58 36.08 18.33
C PHE A 261 6.07 37.21 17.42
N GLY A 262 5.28 37.61 16.40
CA GLY A 262 5.57 38.75 15.52
C GLY A 262 6.47 38.44 14.33
N VAL A 263 6.81 37.17 14.09
CA VAL A 263 7.64 36.75 12.96
C VAL A 263 6.73 36.18 11.87
N ARG A 264 6.76 36.79 10.68
CA ARG A 264 6.00 36.32 9.49
C ARG A 264 6.93 35.53 8.58
N ILE A 265 6.63 34.26 8.35
CA ILE A 265 7.37 33.32 7.48
C ILE A 265 6.40 32.72 6.48
#